data_AF-A0A7V2D0A5-F1
#
_entry.id   AF-A0A7V2D0A5-F1
#
_cell.length_a   1.000
_cell.length_b   1.000
_cell.length_c   1.000
_cell.angle_alpha   90.00
_cell.angle_beta   90.00
_cell.angle_gamma   90.00
#
_symmetry.space_group_name_H-M   'P 1'
#
loop_
_entity.id
_entity.type
_entity.pdbx_description
1 polymer ?
#
loop_
_entity_poly.entity_id
_entity_poly.type
_entity_poly.pdbx_seq_one_letter_code
_entity_poly.pdbx_strand_id
1 'polypeptide(L)' 'MRRDPILGRILPVMTAMFPEARLTETEAGHFLQEDVPAEIAEAIERVVATVEAEESATR' A
#
# COMPACT_ATOMS: atom_id res chain seq x y z
N MET A 1 1.96 -1.04 10.30
CA MET A 1 0.51 -0.93 10.10
C MET A 1 -0.30 -1.58 11.22
N ARG A 2 0.07 -2.77 11.74
CA ARG A 2 -0.72 -3.43 12.81
C ARG A 2 -0.80 -2.64 14.12
N ARG A 3 0.16 -1.74 14.37
CA ARG A 3 0.20 -0.86 15.54
C ARG A 3 -0.41 0.52 15.28
N ASP A 4 -0.86 0.79 14.04
CA ASP A 4 -1.56 2.02 13.70
C ASP A 4 -3.02 1.94 14.18
N PRO A 5 -3.49 2.89 15.01
CA PRO A 5 -4.84 2.86 15.59
C PRO A 5 -5.96 3.09 14.55
N ILE A 6 -5.64 3.66 13.40
CA ILE A 6 -6.57 3.95 12.30
C ILE A 6 -6.45 2.85 11.25
N LEU A 7 -5.27 2.68 10.65
CA LEU A 7 -5.05 1.74 9.55
C LEU A 7 -5.21 0.29 9.99
N GLY A 8 -4.74 -0.08 11.18
CA GLY A 8 -4.93 -1.42 11.72
C GLY A 8 -6.42 -1.74 11.97
N ARG A 9 -7.21 -0.75 12.40
CA ARG A 9 -8.65 -0.94 12.68
C ARG A 9 -9.48 -1.08 11.40
N ILE A 10 -9.16 -0.33 10.35
CA ILE A 10 -9.92 -0.37 9.09
C ILE A 10 -9.44 -1.46 8.13
N LEU A 11 -8.29 -2.08 8.40
CA LEU A 11 -7.69 -3.09 7.52
C LEU A 11 -8.67 -4.18 7.05
N PRO A 12 -9.48 -4.84 7.93
CA PRO A 12 -10.42 -5.87 7.49
C PRO A 12 -11.47 -5.35 6.49
N VAL A 13 -11.92 -4.10 6.66
CA VAL A 13 -12.89 -3.46 5.76
C VAL A 13 -12.23 -3.15 4.43
N MET A 14 -11.03 -2.57 4.44
CA MET A 14 -10.25 -2.27 3.23
C MET A 14 -9.98 -3.54 2.40
N THR A 15 -9.54 -4.63 3.04
CA THR A 15 -9.27 -5.89 2.35
C THR A 15 -10.52 -6.54 1.77
N ALA A 16 -11.69 -6.34 2.41
CA ALA A 16 -12.95 -6.84 1.88
C ALA A 16 -13.45 -6.01 0.69
N MET A 17 -13.22 -4.70 0.69
CA MET A 17 -13.61 -3.81 -0.41
C MET A 17 -12.71 -3.96 -1.65
N PHE A 18 -11.44 -4.30 -1.45
CA PHE A 18 -10.45 -4.40 -2.51
C PHE A 18 -9.72 -5.75 -2.46
N PRO A 19 -10.42 -6.87 -2.73
CA PRO A 19 -9.87 -8.22 -2.52
C PRO A 19 -8.69 -8.55 -3.44
N GLU A 20 -8.58 -7.86 -4.58
CA GLU A 20 -7.49 -8.07 -5.56
C GLU A 20 -6.35 -7.06 -5.37
N ALA A 21 -6.52 -6.04 -4.51
CA ALA A 21 -5.46 -5.09 -4.25
C ALA A 21 -4.33 -5.74 -3.44
N ARG A 22 -3.09 -5.48 -3.87
CA ARG A 22 -1.92 -5.99 -3.15
C ARG A 22 -1.80 -5.35 -1.77
N LEU A 23 -1.71 -6.19 -0.72
CA LEU A 23 -1.46 -5.78 0.65
C LEU A 23 0.00 -6.06 1.06
N THR A 24 0.66 -5.08 1.66
CA THR A 24 1.95 -5.25 2.35
C THR A 24 1.74 -4.94 3.83
N GLU A 25 1.83 -5.96 4.69
CA GLU A 25 1.74 -5.77 6.14
C GLU A 25 3.09 -5.39 6.75
N THR A 26 3.08 -4.42 7.66
CA THR A 26 4.27 -3.98 8.40
C THR A 26 3.97 -3.86 9.89
N GLU A 27 5.01 -3.87 10.70
CA GLU A 27 4.92 -3.67 12.16
C GLU A 27 4.94 -2.18 12.57
N ALA A 28 4.98 -1.25 11.60
CA ALA A 28 5.01 0.20 11.82
C ALA A 28 3.82 0.72 12.65
N GLY A 29 4.03 1.83 13.34
CA GLY A 29 3.02 2.63 14.03
C GLY A 29 2.24 3.52 13.07
N HIS A 30 1.89 4.72 13.51
CA HIS A 30 1.03 5.64 12.74
C HIS A 30 1.76 6.36 11.60
N PHE A 31 3.03 6.70 11.80
CA PHE A 31 3.84 7.39 10.80
C PHE A 31 4.66 6.38 9.99
N LEU A 32 4.00 5.71 9.05
CA LEU A 32 4.62 4.63 8.28
C LEU A 32 5.85 5.14 7.49
N GLN A 33 5.85 6.39 7.03
CA GLN A 33 6.99 6.96 6.29
C GLN A 33 8.26 7.14 7.15
N GLU A 34 8.11 7.22 8.47
CA GLU A 34 9.25 7.33 9.38
C GLU A 34 9.76 5.94 9.79
N ASP A 35 8.84 5.00 10.01
CA ASP A 35 9.16 3.64 10.47
C ASP A 35 9.62 2.71 9.33
N VAL A 36 9.02 2.83 8.15
CA VAL A 36 9.20 1.93 6.98
C VAL A 36 9.25 2.72 5.65
N PRO A 37 10.17 3.70 5.51
CA PRO A 37 10.25 4.55 4.32
C PRO A 37 10.53 3.76 3.04
N ALA A 38 11.36 2.72 3.11
CA ALA A 38 11.74 1.93 1.94
C ALA A 38 10.55 1.15 1.37
N GLU A 39 9.77 0.51 2.24
CA GLU A 39 8.60 -0.26 1.86
C GLU A 39 7.51 0.61 1.22
N ILE A 40 7.35 1.85 1.68
CA ILE A 40 6.46 2.83 1.05
C ILE A 40 6.99 3.23 -0.33
N ALA A 41 8.29 3.57 -0.44
CA ALA A 41 8.89 3.96 -1.71
C ALA A 41 8.72 2.86 -2.77
N GLU A 42 9.07 1.62 -2.42
CA GLU A 42 8.88 0.45 -3.30
C GLU A 42 7.41 0.22 -3.68
N ALA A 43 6.48 0.50 -2.76
CA ALA A 43 5.05 0.40 -3.05
C ALA A 43 4.59 1.45 -4.07
N ILE A 44 5.08 2.68 -3.96
CA ILE A 44 4.78 3.77 -4.89
C ILE A 44 5.40 3.48 -6.25
N GLU A 45 6.67 3.12 -6.33
CA GLU A 45 7.37 2.81 -7.58
C GLU A 45 6.64 1.71 -8.36
N ARG A 46 6.17 0.67 -7.67
CA ARG A 46 5.38 -0.39 -8.30
C ARG A 46 4.07 0.13 -8.90
N VAL A 47 3.33 0.97 -8.18
CA VAL A 47 2.06 1.53 -8.68
C VAL A 47 2.31 2.39 -9.91
N VAL A 48 3.34 3.24 -9.87
CA VAL A 48 3.74 4.06 -11.02
C VAL A 48 4.08 3.18 -12.23
N ALA A 49 4.91 2.16 -12.03
CA ALA A 49 5.28 1.25 -13.11
C ALA A 49 4.06 0.52 -13.72
N THR A 50 3.09 0.12 -12.91
CA THR A 50 1.83 -0.48 -13.39
C THR A 50 1.04 0.51 -14.25
N VAL A 51 0.84 1.74 -13.77
CA VAL A 51 0.07 2.77 -14.49
C VAL A 51 0.75 3.14 -15.81
N GLU A 52 2.07 3.34 -15.81
CA GLU A 52 2.83 3.66 -17.03
C GLU A 52 2.78 2.53 -18.07
N ALA A 53 2.81 1.28 -17.61
CA ALA A 53 2.68 0.12 -18.49
C ALA A 53 1.27 0.03 -19.12
N GLU A 54 0.21 0.29 -18.35
CA GLU A 54 -1.17 0.32 -18.84
C GLU A 54 -1.41 1.46 -19.84
N GLU A 55 -0.87 2.66 -19.57
CA GLU A 55 -0.92 3.79 -20.50
C GLU A 55 -0.19 3.47 -21.82
N SER A 56 0.97 2.82 -21.72
CA SER A 56 1.75 2.43 -22.90
C SER A 56 1.07 1.33 -23.72
N ALA A 57 0.31 0.43 -23.09
CA ALA A 57 -0.44 -0.62 -23.76
C ALA A 57 -1.73 -0.12 -24.46
N THR A 58 -2.23 1.04 -24.04
CA THR A 58 -3.45 1.67 -24.58
C THR A 58 -3.15 2.67 -25.70
N ARG A 59 -1.87 3.04 -25.89
CA ARG A 59 -1.39 3.93 -26.95
C ARG A 59 -0.94 3.14 -28.19
#